data_AF-X0ZIQ1-F1
#
_entry.id   AF-X0ZIQ1-F1
#
_cell.length_a   1.000
_cell.length_b   1.000
_cell.length_c   1.000
_cell.angle_alpha   90.00
_cell.angle_beta   90.00
_cell.angle_gamma   90.00
#
_symmetry.space_group_name_H-M   'P 1'
#
loop_
_entity.id
_entity.type
_entity.pdbx_description
1 polymer ?
#
loop_
_entity_poly.entity_id
_entity_poly.type
_entity_poly.pdbx_seq_one_letter_code
_entity_poly.pdbx_strand_id
1 'polypeptide(L)'
;MINYLDRQAFAVASPELVRLFELSNTEYGLIGSAFLLAYGFGQLVIGPIVDRFGTKRSFHFAVIAWSIAGILHAFGRGFWSFFSLRALLGVTEAMNLPAAVKAVAEWFPAAERSLAVGIVTAGIGL
;
A
#
# COMPACT_ATOMS: atom_id res chain seq x y z
N MET A 1 4.11 -7.76 -4.84
CA MET A 1 5.56 -7.50 -5.09
C MET A 1 5.93 -6.02 -5.08
N ILE A 2 5.44 -5.16 -5.99
CA ILE A 2 5.88 -3.74 -6.05
C ILE A 2 5.67 -2.99 -4.72
N ASN A 3 4.47 -3.05 -4.14
CA ASN A 3 4.12 -2.42 -2.87
C ASN A 3 5.04 -2.81 -1.70
N TYR A 4 5.60 -4.01 -1.74
CA TYR A 4 6.50 -4.48 -0.69
C TYR A 4 7.89 -3.85 -0.82
N LEU A 5 8.37 -3.74 -2.06
CA LEU A 5 9.64 -3.13 -2.39
C LEU A 5 9.66 -1.65 -1.96
N ASP A 6 8.53 -0.95 -2.10
CA ASP A 6 8.37 0.44 -1.64
C ASP A 6 8.47 0.56 -0.10
N ARG A 7 7.89 -0.39 0.63
CA ARG A 7 7.97 -0.42 2.11
C ARG A 7 9.40 -0.68 2.59
N GLN A 8 10.10 -1.60 1.93
CA GLN A 8 11.49 -1.92 2.25
C GLN A 8 12.45 -0.78 1.88
N ALA A 9 12.25 -0.13 0.74
CA ALA A 9 13.05 1.02 0.32
C ALA A 9 13.00 2.15 1.36
N PHE A 10 11.82 2.43 1.92
CA PHE A 10 11.70 3.42 2.99
C PHE A 10 12.42 3.00 4.29
N ALA A 11 12.34 1.73 4.66
CA ALA A 11 13.04 1.21 5.84
C ALA A 11 14.56 1.30 5.69
N VAL A 12 15.08 1.03 4.49
CA VAL A 12 16.53 1.16 4.18
C VAL A 12 16.97 2.62 4.22
N ALA A 13 16.16 3.56 3.73
CA ALA A 13 16.47 4.99 3.76
C ALA A 13 16.32 5.62 5.17
N SER A 14 15.79 4.88 6.15
CA SER A 14 15.43 5.42 7.47
C SER A 14 16.55 6.14 8.23
N PRO A 15 17.81 5.65 8.31
CA PRO A 15 18.85 6.31 9.09
C PRO A 15 19.22 7.67 8.46
N GLU A 16 19.18 7.75 7.13
CA GLU A 16 19.46 8.96 6.39
C GLU A 16 18.33 9.98 6.51
N LEU A 17 17.07 9.55 6.42
CA LEU A 17 15.91 10.43 6.61
C LEU A 17 15.86 11.03 8.02
N VAL A 18 16.15 10.22 9.04
CA VAL A 18 16.24 10.67 10.44
C VAL A 18 17.33 11.72 10.61
N ARG A 19 18.51 11.49 10.00
CA ARG A 19 19.63 12.43 10.06
C ARG A 19 19.37 13.72 9.28
N LEU A 20 18.89 13.62 8.04
CA LEU A 20 18.74 14.75 7.12
C LEU A 20 17.61 15.70 7.52
N PHE A 21 16.56 15.17 8.14
CA PHE A 21 15.39 15.94 8.57
C PHE A 21 15.25 16.06 10.09
N GLU A 22 16.30 15.67 10.82
CA GLU A 22 16.39 15.73 12.30
C GLU A 22 15.16 15.11 13.00
N LEU A 23 14.64 14.01 12.45
CA LEU A 23 13.44 13.37 12.98
C LEU A 23 13.77 12.65 14.30
N SER A 24 12.89 12.77 15.28
CA SER A 24 12.93 11.91 16.46
C SER A 24 12.52 10.48 16.10
N ASN A 25 12.96 9.51 16.91
CA ASN A 25 12.53 8.11 16.77
C ASN A 25 11.00 7.97 16.89
N THR A 26 10.36 8.82 17.70
CA THR A 26 8.90 8.87 17.84
C THR A 26 8.24 9.34 16.56
N GLU A 27 8.73 10.42 15.94
CA GLU A 27 8.21 10.92 14.66
C GLU A 27 8.38 9.90 13.54
N TYR A 28 9.54 9.25 13.46
CA TYR A 28 9.77 8.18 12.50
C TYR A 28 8.80 7.00 12.72
N GLY A 29 8.58 6.61 13.98
CA GLY A 29 7.58 5.61 14.34
C GLY A 29 6.16 5.99 13.89
N LEU A 30 5.77 7.24 14.14
CA LEU A 30 4.45 7.77 13.74
C LEU A 30 4.27 7.81 12.22
N ILE A 31 5.31 8.12 11.46
CA ILE A 31 5.29 8.03 9.98
C ILE A 31 4.98 6.59 9.53
N GLY A 32 5.61 5.60 10.17
CA GLY A 32 5.32 4.19 9.93
C GLY A 32 3.88 3.79 10.33
N SER A 33 3.42 4.26 11.49
CA SER A 33 2.05 4.00 11.97
C SER A 33 0.98 4.63 11.08
N ALA A 34 1.24 5.82 10.51
CA ALA A 34 0.32 6.49 9.60
C ALA A 34 -0.04 5.60 8.40
N PHE A 35 0.96 4.92 7.85
CA PHE A 35 0.76 3.95 6.78
C PHE A 35 -0.14 2.78 7.23
N LEU A 36 0.17 2.16 8.38
CA LEU A 36 -0.59 0.99 8.87
C LEU A 36 -2.05 1.34 9.16
N LEU A 37 -2.29 2.47 9.82
CA LEU A 37 -3.64 2.96 10.12
C LEU A 37 -4.40 3.27 8.84
N ALA A 38 -3.82 4.05 7.93
CA ALA A 38 -4.44 4.40 6.67
C ALA A 38 -4.72 3.17 5.79
N TYR A 39 -3.81 2.20 5.78
CA TYR A 39 -3.98 0.94 5.08
C TYR A 39 -5.12 0.11 5.67
N GLY A 40 -5.15 -0.08 7.00
CA GLY A 40 -6.22 -0.81 7.68
C GLY A 40 -7.60 -0.18 7.50
N PHE A 41 -7.72 1.14 7.68
CA PHE A 41 -8.96 1.86 7.41
C PHE A 41 -9.34 1.82 5.93
N GLY A 42 -8.37 1.98 5.04
CA GLY A 42 -8.57 1.90 3.60
C GLY A 42 -9.20 0.56 3.20
N GLN A 43 -8.72 -0.56 3.76
CA GLN A 43 -9.23 -1.89 3.44
C GLN A 43 -10.72 -2.05 3.76
N LEU A 44 -11.22 -1.42 4.83
CA LEU A 44 -12.64 -1.44 5.19
C LEU A 44 -13.52 -0.70 4.17
N VAL A 45 -13.00 0.41 3.63
CA VAL A 45 -13.77 1.31 2.74
C VAL A 45 -13.71 0.85 1.28
N ILE A 46 -12.65 0.15 0.89
CA ILE A 46 -12.36 -0.15 -0.51
C ILE A 46 -13.18 -1.29 -1.09
N GLY A 47 -13.67 -2.23 -0.29
CA GLY A 47 -14.52 -3.32 -0.76
C GLY A 47 -15.73 -2.83 -1.57
N PRO A 48 -16.61 -1.99 -0.98
CA PRO A 48 -17.76 -1.40 -1.70
C PRO A 48 -17.38 -0.59 -2.94
N ILE A 49 -16.22 0.09 -2.92
CA ILE A 49 -15.72 0.88 -4.06
C ILE A 49 -15.34 -0.05 -5.21
N VAL A 50 -14.57 -1.10 -4.94
CA VAL A 50 -14.18 -2.10 -5.94
C VAL A 50 -15.40 -2.82 -6.50
N ASP A 51 -16.42 -3.07 -5.67
CA ASP A 51 -17.68 -3.65 -6.11
C ASP A 51 -18.46 -2.76 -7.07
N ARG A 52 -18.47 -1.45 -6.84
CA ARG A 52 -19.20 -0.49 -7.68
C ARG A 52 -18.48 -0.14 -8.99
N PHE A 53 -17.15 -0.01 -8.97
CA PHE A 53 -16.37 0.45 -10.13
C PHE A 53 -15.82 -0.68 -11.00
N GLY A 54 -15.85 -1.91 -10.51
CA GLY A 54 -15.36 -3.10 -11.19
C GLY A 54 -13.85 -3.30 -11.04
N THR A 55 -13.45 -4.56 -10.91
CA THR A 55 -12.11 -5.01 -10.53
C THR A 55 -11.01 -4.44 -11.42
N LYS A 56 -11.20 -4.44 -12.75
CA LYS A 56 -10.20 -3.97 -13.74
C LYS A 56 -9.92 -2.47 -13.66
N ARG A 57 -10.94 -1.64 -13.40
CA ARG A 57 -10.78 -0.18 -13.31
C ARG A 57 -10.15 0.21 -11.98
N SER A 58 -10.63 -0.37 -10.89
CA SER A 58 -10.07 -0.12 -9.56
C SER A 58 -8.60 -0.51 -9.47
N PHE A 59 -8.20 -1.61 -10.11
CA PHE A 59 -6.77 -2.00 -10.13
C PHE A 59 -5.90 -0.99 -10.89
N HIS A 60 -6.33 -0.50 -12.06
CA HIS A 60 -5.59 0.55 -12.78
C HIS A 60 -5.44 1.83 -11.95
N PHE A 61 -6.53 2.30 -11.33
CA PHE A 61 -6.47 3.49 -10.48
C PHE A 61 -5.56 3.28 -9.26
N ALA A 62 -5.58 2.09 -8.64
CA ALA A 62 -4.72 1.77 -7.52
C ALA A 62 -3.23 1.83 -7.88
N VAL A 63 -2.85 1.21 -9.00
CA VAL A 63 -1.44 1.23 -9.46
C VAL A 63 -0.97 2.66 -9.71
N ILE A 64 -1.76 3.46 -10.43
CA ILE A 64 -1.42 4.86 -10.73
C ILE A 64 -1.31 5.65 -9.42
N ALA A 65 -2.26 5.48 -8.50
CA ALA A 65 -2.31 6.24 -7.26
C ALA A 65 -1.13 5.91 -6.32
N TRP A 66 -0.80 4.63 -6.13
CA TRP A 66 0.35 4.28 -5.29
C TRP A 66 1.67 4.69 -5.95
N SER A 67 1.77 4.64 -7.29
CA SER A 67 3.00 5.04 -7.99
C SER A 67 3.25 6.54 -7.88
N ILE A 68 2.20 7.36 -8.01
CA ILE A 68 2.29 8.80 -7.77
C ILE A 68 2.67 9.07 -6.31
N ALA A 69 2.04 8.39 -5.35
CA ALA A 69 2.38 8.53 -3.95
C ALA A 69 3.86 8.18 -3.70
N GLY A 70 4.37 7.10 -4.29
CA GLY A 70 5.78 6.71 -4.23
C GLY A 70 6.71 7.79 -4.79
N ILE A 71 6.41 8.36 -5.95
CA ILE A 71 7.19 9.46 -6.55
C ILE A 71 7.20 10.70 -5.64
N LEU A 72 6.05 11.04 -5.04
CA LEU A 72 5.94 12.20 -4.16
C LEU A 72 6.82 12.08 -2.90
N HIS A 73 7.15 10.86 -2.45
CA HIS A 73 8.10 10.66 -1.33
C HIS A 73 9.51 11.17 -1.65
N ALA A 74 9.92 11.19 -2.93
CA ALA A 74 11.22 11.74 -3.33
C ALA A 74 11.33 13.26 -3.09
N PHE A 75 10.19 13.94 -3.00
CA PHE A 75 10.10 15.38 -2.73
C PHE A 75 9.74 15.69 -1.28
N GLY A 76 9.56 14.67 -0.44
CA GLY A 76 9.13 14.83 0.94
C GLY A 76 10.17 15.56 1.79
N ARG A 77 9.72 16.49 2.64
CA ARG A 77 10.58 17.24 3.56
C ARG A 77 9.99 17.32 4.95
N GLY A 78 10.73 16.79 5.94
CA GLY A 78 10.33 16.82 7.34
C GLY A 78 9.15 15.91 7.68
N PHE A 79 8.82 15.87 8.98
CA PHE A 79 7.86 14.93 9.56
C PHE A 79 6.49 14.94 8.86
N TRP A 80 5.83 16.10 8.81
CA TRP A 80 4.45 16.20 8.29
C TRP A 80 4.33 15.79 6.83
N SER A 81 5.35 16.08 6.02
CA SER A 81 5.37 15.64 4.62
C SER A 81 5.42 14.12 4.53
N PHE A 82 6.34 13.47 5.23
CA PHE A 82 6.44 12.01 5.20
C PHE A 82 5.24 11.34 5.84
N PHE A 83 4.68 11.91 6.90
CA PHE A 83 3.48 11.39 7.57
C PHE A 83 2.28 11.37 6.61
N SER A 84 1.99 12.50 5.94
CA SER A 84 0.88 12.59 4.99
C SER A 84 1.10 11.73 3.76
N LEU A 85 2.32 11.66 3.23
CA LEU A 85 2.66 10.82 2.08
C LEU A 85 2.54 9.33 2.42
N ARG A 86 2.95 8.91 3.62
CA ARG A 86 2.76 7.53 4.11
C ARG A 86 1.30 7.19 4.31
N ALA A 87 0.49 8.10 4.85
CA ALA A 87 -0.95 7.91 4.97
C ALA A 87 -1.60 7.75 3.59
N LEU A 88 -1.26 8.63 2.64
CA LEU A 88 -1.73 8.55 1.25
C LEU A 88 -1.37 7.21 0.61
N LEU A 89 -0.11 6.81 0.72
CA LEU A 89 0.35 5.52 0.22
C LEU A 89 -0.44 4.37 0.85
N GLY A 90 -0.68 4.40 2.17
CA GLY A 90 -1.49 3.41 2.88
C GLY A 90 -2.91 3.27 2.32
N VAL A 91 -3.62 4.38 2.11
CA VAL A 91 -4.97 4.36 1.53
C VAL A 91 -4.95 3.81 0.10
N THR A 92 -3.98 4.21 -0.72
CA THR A 92 -3.90 3.78 -2.12
C THR A 92 -3.51 2.30 -2.27
N GLU A 93 -2.62 1.80 -1.42
CA GLU A 93 -2.23 0.39 -1.41
C GLU A 93 -3.32 -0.55 -0.86
N ALA A 94 -4.25 -0.03 -0.05
CA ALA A 94 -5.32 -0.83 0.55
C ALA A 94 -6.23 -1.50 -0.50
N MET A 95 -6.24 -0.99 -1.75
CA MET A 95 -6.96 -1.58 -2.88
C MET A 95 -6.39 -2.91 -3.37
N ASN A 96 -5.11 -3.19 -3.10
CA ASN A 96 -4.41 -4.30 -3.73
C ASN A 96 -5.01 -5.66 -3.34
N LEU A 97 -5.22 -5.90 -2.04
CA LEU A 97 -5.70 -7.19 -1.55
C LEU A 97 -7.15 -7.48 -1.97
N PRO A 98 -8.14 -6.57 -1.77
CA PRO A 98 -9.52 -6.83 -2.18
C PRO A 98 -9.68 -7.00 -3.70
N ALA A 99 -8.96 -6.20 -4.49
CA ALA A 99 -9.01 -6.31 -5.94
C ALA A 99 -8.34 -7.60 -6.46
N ALA A 100 -7.23 -8.04 -5.84
CA ALA A 100 -6.59 -9.30 -6.20
C ALA A 100 -7.47 -10.52 -5.86
N VAL A 101 -8.08 -10.55 -4.67
CA VAL A 101 -9.01 -11.62 -4.27
C VAL A 101 -10.21 -11.68 -5.23
N LYS A 102 -10.77 -10.52 -5.59
CA LYS A 102 -11.89 -10.46 -6.53
C LYS A 102 -11.51 -10.87 -7.95
N ALA A 103 -10.33 -10.48 -8.43
CA ALA A 103 -9.82 -10.92 -9.73
C ALA A 103 -9.65 -12.45 -9.78
N VAL A 104 -9.11 -13.05 -8.71
CA VAL A 104 -9.02 -14.52 -8.61
C VAL A 104 -10.41 -15.15 -8.60
N ALA A 105 -11.38 -14.57 -7.90
CA ALA A 105 -12.75 -15.08 -7.87
C ALA A 105 -13.45 -15.02 -9.25
N GLU A 106 -13.18 -13.99 -10.04
CA GLU A 106 -13.73 -13.80 -11.39
C GLU A 106 -13.08 -14.73 -12.43
N TRP A 107 -11.78 -15.03 -12.28
CA TRP A 107 -11.00 -15.74 -13.30
C TRP A 107 -10.81 -17.24 -13.03
N PHE A 108 -10.95 -17.70 -11.78
CA PHE A 108 -10.73 -19.10 -11.42
C PHE A 108 -12.00 -19.83 -10.94
N PRO A 109 -12.16 -21.12 -11.30
CA PRO A 109 -13.21 -21.99 -10.76
C PRO A 109 -13.15 -22.06 -9.24
N ALA A 110 -14.30 -22.23 -8.57
CA ALA A 110 -14.40 -22.20 -7.11
C ALA A 110 -13.44 -23.16 -6.38
N ALA A 111 -13.13 -24.31 -6.99
CA ALA A 111 -12.22 -25.31 -6.43
C ALA A 111 -10.74 -24.86 -6.40
N GLU A 112 -10.33 -23.94 -7.28
CA GLU A 112 -8.94 -23.52 -7.44
C GLU A 112 -8.64 -22.16 -6.79
N ARG A 113 -9.68 -21.42 -6.38
CA ARG A 113 -9.55 -20.06 -5.81
C ARG A 113 -8.64 -20.01 -4.58
N SER A 114 -8.73 -21.00 -3.69
CA SER A 114 -7.92 -21.07 -2.47
C SER A 114 -6.43 -21.18 -2.78
N LEU A 115 -6.08 -21.98 -3.79
CA LEU A 115 -4.71 -22.16 -4.26
C LEU A 115 -4.22 -20.89 -4.97
N ALA A 116 -5.04 -20.29 -5.83
CA ALA A 116 -4.70 -19.06 -6.53
C ALA A 116 -4.51 -17.86 -5.58
N VAL A 117 -5.39 -17.69 -4.58
CA VAL A 117 -5.20 -16.70 -3.50
C VAL A 117 -3.94 -17.03 -2.69
N GLY A 118 -3.68 -18.31 -2.42
CA GLY A 118 -2.47 -18.77 -1.76
C GLY A 118 -1.19 -18.39 -2.51
N ILE A 119 -1.16 -18.56 -3.84
CA ILE A 119 -0.03 -18.17 -4.70
C ILE A 119 0.15 -16.64 -4.73
N VAL A 120 -0.95 -15.89 -4.87
CA VAL A 120 -0.91 -14.41 -4.85
C VAL A 120 -0.39 -13.90 -3.50
N THR A 121 -0.83 -14.51 -2.40
CA THR A 121 -0.41 -14.16 -1.04
C THR A 121 1.03 -14.62 -0.77
N ALA A 122 1.44 -15.78 -1.31
CA ALA A 122 2.82 -16.25 -1.22
C ALA A 122 3.79 -15.32 -1.95
N GLY A 123 3.40 -14.73 -3.09
CA GLY A 123 4.18 -13.68 -3.76
C GLY A 123 4.20 -12.33 -3.03
N ILE A 124 3.35 -12.15 -2.02
CA ILE A 124 3.36 -11.03 -1.07
C ILE A 124 4.21 -11.38 0.17
N GLY A 125 4.35 -12.66 0.48
CA GLY A 125 4.99 -13.18 1.69
C GLY A 125 6.48 -13.46 1.53
N LEU A 126 7.29 -12.39 1.56
CA LEU A 126 8.55 -12.26 2.30
C LEU A 126 8.89 -10.78 2.39
#